data_AF-D6RQ12-F1
#
_entry.id   AF-D6RQ12-F1
#
_cell.length_a   1.000
_cell.length_b   1.000
_cell.length_c   1.000
_cell.angle_alpha   90.00
_cell.angle_beta   90.00
_cell.angle_gamma   90.00
#
_symmetry.space_group_name_H-M   'P 1'
#
loop_
_entity.id
_entity.type
_entity.pdbx_description
1 polymer ?
#
loop_
_entity_poly.entity_id
_entity_poly.type
_entity_poly.pdbx_seq_one_letter_code
_entity_poly.pdbx_strand_id
1 'polypeptide(L)'
;MKVASPTGGHRVSGYQFTLSSAVSDKPRAYEAWTLPLQEGEEVQKMFPPSTNGPVASLGKVLGNRTTLYKYLNPRLFVVVSRTHSGASIAGGVEDATEEGGSTTDNQNGTNTPKKSTGKCAIRVLDATKGSVIYHREVASYDDVCDLHASLTENWLVWHYYEGAEDGLGSKGWRVVSVEFYEGGGVDEKTRSSDMSAYSNATLDLTVYEESFVFPHGITAMAPTMTKFGITSKDMIFATKNNKLQSFPRRYLDPRRPHRKPTSEEMEEGLIQYDPVVPDDPKRVISHYYQIAGTQHILTTPSLLESTSLVFSYGSLDLFLTRVSPSGTFDVLSESFNKAQLVVTICGLVGGILVVRPVVGRRKVKAGWYL
;
A
#
# COMPACT_ATOMS: atom_id res chain seq x y z
N MET A 1 0.76 20.54 -7.42
CA MET A 1 0.65 21.98 -7.11
C MET A 1 1.76 22.33 -6.12
N LYS A 2 2.88 22.91 -6.58
CA LYS A 2 3.90 23.49 -5.68
C LYS A 2 3.55 24.95 -5.54
N VAL A 3 3.00 25.34 -4.39
CA VAL A 3 2.90 26.76 -4.02
C VAL A 3 4.11 27.03 -3.15
N ALA A 4 5.14 27.65 -3.74
CA ALA A 4 6.28 28.15 -2.97
C ALA A 4 5.80 29.38 -2.17
N SER A 5 5.88 29.30 -0.84
CA SER A 5 5.67 30.47 0.02
C SER A 5 6.82 31.47 -0.18
N PRO A 6 6.55 32.78 -0.26
CA PRO A 6 7.59 33.81 -0.38
C PRO A 6 8.42 34.02 0.89
N THR A 7 8.02 33.42 2.01
CA THR A 7 8.76 33.40 3.27
C THR A 7 9.12 31.94 3.57
N GLY A 8 10.41 31.66 3.77
CA GLY A 8 11.02 30.33 3.93
C GLY A 8 10.57 29.56 5.16
N GLY A 9 9.27 29.29 5.27
CA GLY A 9 8.68 28.43 6.28
C GLY A 9 8.49 27.03 5.72
N HIS A 10 9.19 26.07 6.33
CA HIS A 10 9.01 24.63 6.18
C HIS A 10 7.61 24.23 6.68
N ARG A 11 6.58 24.35 5.85
CA ARG A 11 5.19 24.05 6.24
C ARG A 11 4.40 23.43 5.10
N VAL A 12 3.40 22.64 5.45
CA VAL A 12 2.38 22.15 4.50
C VAL A 12 1.09 22.89 4.80
N SER A 13 0.54 23.62 3.82
CA SER A 13 -0.69 24.39 3.99
C SER A 13 -1.81 23.84 3.11
N GLY A 14 -3.02 23.79 3.65
CA GLY A 14 -4.25 23.52 2.91
C GLY A 14 -5.02 24.81 2.64
N TYR A 15 -5.59 24.92 1.44
CA TYR A 15 -6.35 26.09 1.02
C TYR A 15 -7.80 25.73 0.69
N GLN A 16 -8.74 26.57 1.11
CA GLN A 16 -10.14 26.50 0.74
C GLN A 16 -10.47 27.59 -0.29
N PHE A 17 -11.20 27.22 -1.34
CA PHE A 17 -11.66 28.17 -2.35
C PHE A 17 -13.10 28.59 -2.05
N THR A 18 -13.36 29.91 -2.04
CA THR A 18 -14.73 30.44 -1.96
C THR A 18 -15.00 31.36 -3.15
N LEU A 19 -16.23 31.26 -3.68
CA LEU A 19 -16.72 32.19 -4.69
C LEU A 19 -17.37 33.37 -3.97
N SER A 20 -16.81 34.57 -4.12
CA SER A 20 -17.41 35.78 -3.54
C SER A 20 -18.20 36.50 -4.63
N SER A 21 -19.49 36.16 -4.73
CA SER A 21 -20.44 36.77 -5.68
C SER A 21 -20.65 38.28 -5.49
N ALA A 22 -20.16 38.86 -4.39
CA ALA A 22 -20.32 40.27 -4.06
C ALA A 22 -19.19 41.18 -4.59
N VAL A 23 -18.02 40.64 -4.97
CA VAL A 23 -16.82 41.47 -5.24
C VAL A 23 -16.09 41.09 -6.53
N SER A 24 -16.14 39.83 -6.99
CA SER A 24 -15.54 39.40 -8.26
C SER A 24 -15.90 37.94 -8.58
N ASP A 25 -16.15 37.61 -9.85
CA ASP A 25 -16.34 36.22 -10.34
C ASP A 25 -15.08 35.33 -10.24
N LYS A 26 -13.98 35.83 -9.67
CA LYS A 26 -12.74 35.07 -9.50
C LYS A 26 -12.75 34.32 -8.16
N PRO A 27 -12.49 33.00 -8.15
CA PRO A 27 -12.37 32.24 -6.91
C PRO A 27 -11.17 32.75 -6.09
N ARG A 28 -11.38 32.97 -4.80
CA ARG A 28 -10.31 33.32 -3.85
C ARG A 28 -9.96 32.12 -2.99
N ALA A 29 -8.66 31.90 -2.81
CA ALA A 29 -8.13 30.89 -1.91
C ALA A 29 -7.81 31.51 -0.54
N TYR A 30 -8.26 30.87 0.52
CA TYR A 30 -7.94 31.21 1.91
C TYR A 30 -7.22 30.02 2.53
N GLU A 31 -6.16 30.28 3.31
CA GLU A 31 -5.47 29.23 4.05
C GLU A 31 -6.41 28.68 5.13
N ALA A 32 -6.73 27.40 5.03
CA ALA A 32 -7.68 26.72 5.92
C ALA A 32 -6.96 26.07 7.10
N TRP A 33 -5.78 25.50 6.86
CA TRP A 33 -4.95 24.88 7.88
C TRP A 33 -3.48 24.89 7.46
N THR A 34 -2.61 24.74 8.45
CA THR A 34 -1.16 24.70 8.27
C THR A 34 -0.57 23.64 9.19
N LEU A 35 0.28 22.76 8.65
CA LEU A 35 1.13 21.86 9.41
C LEU A 35 2.54 22.46 9.45
N PRO A 36 3.00 22.94 10.61
CA PRO A 36 4.39 23.34 10.78
C PRO A 36 5.29 22.11 10.76
N LEU A 37 6.38 22.17 10.00
CA LEU A 37 7.45 21.15 10.07
C LEU A 37 8.49 21.59 11.11
N GLN A 38 9.29 20.63 11.57
CA GLN A 38 10.39 20.92 12.50
C GLN A 38 11.45 21.81 11.83
N GLU A 39 12.27 22.48 12.64
CA GLU A 39 13.36 23.30 12.13
C GLU A 39 14.35 22.46 11.31
N GLY A 40 14.61 22.88 10.07
CA GLY A 40 15.44 22.14 9.11
C GLY A 40 14.81 20.88 8.51
N GLU A 41 13.50 20.66 8.71
CA GLU A 41 12.74 19.61 8.05
C GLU A 41 12.19 20.09 6.69
N GLU A 42 12.52 19.39 5.60
CA GLU A 42 12.10 19.73 4.24
C GLU A 42 11.21 18.64 3.63
N VAL A 43 10.10 19.03 3.01
CA VAL A 43 9.25 18.11 2.25
C VAL A 43 9.98 17.62 1.00
N GLN A 44 10.18 16.31 0.90
CA GLN A 44 10.80 15.66 -0.25
C GLN A 44 9.76 15.29 -1.29
N LYS A 45 8.71 14.56 -0.87
CA LYS A 45 7.68 14.00 -1.76
C LYS A 45 6.32 14.05 -1.09
N MET A 46 5.27 14.19 -1.90
CA MET A 46 3.90 14.00 -1.47
C MET A 46 3.25 12.98 -2.40
N PHE A 47 2.65 11.94 -1.82
CA PHE A 47 1.93 10.93 -2.57
C PHE A 47 0.43 11.15 -2.39
N PRO A 48 -0.32 11.43 -3.47
CA PRO A 48 -1.77 11.34 -3.40
C PRO A 48 -2.18 9.89 -3.10
N PRO A 49 -3.41 9.65 -2.64
CA PRO A 49 -3.90 8.30 -2.50
C PRO A 49 -3.86 7.62 -3.88
N SER A 50 -3.23 6.44 -3.94
CA SER A 50 -2.84 5.76 -5.18
C SER A 50 -4.03 5.32 -6.02
N THR A 51 -5.23 5.22 -5.43
CA THR A 51 -6.45 4.81 -6.14
C THR A 51 -7.72 5.42 -5.51
N ASN A 52 -8.51 6.16 -6.30
CA ASN A 52 -9.93 6.44 -6.05
C ASN A 52 -10.83 5.31 -6.62
N GLY A 53 -10.31 4.07 -6.65
CA GLY A 53 -11.07 2.92 -7.14
C GLY A 53 -12.19 2.55 -6.15
N PRO A 54 -13.28 1.91 -6.61
CA PRO A 54 -14.35 1.48 -5.73
C PRO A 54 -13.84 0.51 -4.67
N VAL A 55 -14.42 0.62 -3.48
CA VAL A 55 -14.17 -0.28 -2.35
C VAL A 55 -15.34 -1.23 -2.24
N ALA A 56 -15.13 -2.50 -2.59
CA ALA A 56 -16.21 -3.49 -2.56
C ALA A 56 -16.66 -3.88 -1.14
N SER A 57 -15.72 -3.86 -0.17
CA SER A 57 -16.01 -4.20 1.23
C SER A 57 -15.59 -3.08 2.18
N LEU A 58 -16.56 -2.61 2.98
CA LEU A 58 -16.38 -1.59 4.02
C LEU A 58 -15.72 -2.13 5.30
N GLY A 59 -15.60 -3.44 5.45
CA GLY A 59 -15.02 -4.07 6.63
C GLY A 59 -14.31 -5.37 6.31
N LYS A 60 -13.57 -5.88 7.27
CA LYS A 60 -12.95 -7.20 7.25
C LYS A 60 -13.60 -8.06 8.33
N VAL A 61 -14.22 -9.15 7.91
CA VAL A 61 -14.82 -10.12 8.83
C VAL A 61 -13.72 -11.00 9.40
N LEU A 62 -13.69 -11.10 10.73
CA LEU A 62 -12.76 -11.93 11.49
C LEU A 62 -13.30 -13.36 11.62
N GLY A 63 -12.43 -14.31 12.00
CA GLY A 63 -12.82 -15.73 12.13
C GLY A 63 -13.94 -15.97 13.16
N ASN A 64 -14.02 -15.11 14.17
CA ASN A 64 -15.11 -15.12 15.17
C ASN A 64 -16.40 -14.39 14.71
N ARG A 65 -16.51 -14.01 13.43
CA ARG A 65 -17.63 -13.27 12.79
C ARG A 65 -17.80 -11.81 13.23
N THR A 66 -16.90 -11.28 14.05
CA THR A 66 -16.84 -9.83 14.31
C THR A 66 -16.21 -9.12 13.11
N THR A 67 -16.44 -7.82 12.97
CA THR A 67 -16.01 -7.03 11.80
C THR A 67 -15.11 -5.89 12.21
N LEU A 68 -13.93 -5.80 11.60
CA LEU A 68 -13.12 -4.58 11.62
C LEU A 68 -13.56 -3.66 10.48
N TYR A 69 -14.17 -2.53 10.79
CA TYR A 69 -14.58 -1.56 9.76
C TYR A 69 -13.37 -0.78 9.25
N LYS A 70 -13.18 -0.74 7.94
CA LYS A 70 -12.04 -0.07 7.31
C LYS A 70 -12.18 1.45 7.49
N TYR A 71 -11.10 2.11 7.85
CA TYR A 71 -11.05 3.57 7.82
C TYR A 71 -10.87 4.04 6.36
N LEU A 72 -11.93 4.59 5.77
CA LEU A 72 -12.02 4.96 4.36
C LEU A 72 -12.19 6.47 4.24
N ASN A 73 -11.10 7.20 4.17
CA ASN A 73 -11.12 8.63 3.94
C ASN A 73 -10.51 8.96 2.56
N PRO A 74 -11.29 9.48 1.59
CA PRO A 74 -10.79 9.76 0.24
C PRO A 74 -9.86 10.98 0.16
N ARG A 75 -9.69 11.70 1.29
CA ARG A 75 -8.93 12.96 1.37
C ARG A 75 -7.54 12.73 1.97
N LEU A 76 -7.14 11.49 2.20
CA LEU A 76 -5.83 11.17 2.76
C LEU A 76 -4.74 11.31 1.73
N PHE A 77 -3.59 11.83 2.15
CA PHE A 77 -2.38 11.86 1.34
C PHE A 77 -1.16 11.66 2.23
N VAL A 78 -0.06 11.20 1.62
CA VAL A 78 1.18 10.91 2.32
C VAL A 78 2.17 12.05 2.06
N VAL A 79 2.83 12.53 3.11
CA VAL A 79 3.94 13.47 3.04
C VAL A 79 5.19 12.79 3.53
N VAL A 80 6.26 12.89 2.74
CA VAL A 80 7.60 12.46 3.12
C VAL A 80 8.49 13.69 3.24
N SER A 81 9.18 13.80 4.35
CA SER A 81 10.10 14.90 4.64
C SER A 81 11.41 14.38 5.21
N ARG A 82 12.44 15.23 5.16
CA ARG A 82 13.78 14.95 5.67
C ARG A 82 14.23 16.08 6.58
N THR A 83 14.76 15.75 7.74
CA THR A 83 15.45 16.67 8.63
C THR A 83 16.95 16.58 8.38
N HIS A 84 17.58 17.72 8.07
CA HIS A 84 19.02 17.80 7.90
C HIS A 84 19.74 17.77 9.25
N SER A 85 20.81 16.97 9.36
CA SER A 85 21.65 16.83 10.56
C SER A 85 22.07 18.17 11.18
N GLY A 86 22.43 19.16 10.36
CA GLY A 86 22.89 20.48 10.81
C GLY A 86 21.85 21.39 11.48
N ALA A 87 20.56 21.01 11.48
CA ALA A 87 19.49 21.79 12.11
C ALA A 87 19.16 21.34 13.55
N SER A 88 19.67 20.19 13.98
CA SER A 88 19.29 19.58 15.27
C SER A 88 20.08 20.10 16.49
N ILE A 89 20.94 21.11 16.34
CA ILE A 89 21.85 21.59 17.41
C ILE A 89 21.40 22.91 18.08
N ALA A 90 20.29 23.55 17.66
CA ALA A 90 19.88 24.85 18.24
C ALA A 90 19.08 24.77 19.57
N GLY A 91 19.10 23.65 20.30
CA GLY A 91 18.27 23.44 21.51
C GLY A 91 19.01 23.00 22.79
N GLY A 92 20.34 22.88 22.77
CA GLY A 92 21.14 22.52 23.94
C GLY A 92 21.85 23.74 24.50
N VAL A 93 21.47 24.16 25.71
CA VAL A 93 22.14 25.23 26.48
C VAL A 93 23.65 24.98 26.52
N GLU A 94 24.42 25.96 26.04
CA GLU A 94 25.86 26.04 26.17
C GLU A 94 26.25 26.12 27.65
N ASP A 95 27.02 25.14 28.12
CA ASP A 95 27.93 25.35 29.24
C ASP A 95 29.19 24.50 28.99
N ALA A 96 30.17 25.11 28.32
CA ALA A 96 31.52 24.57 28.23
C ALA A 96 32.50 25.74 28.12
N THR A 97 33.06 26.04 29.27
CA THR A 97 34.22 26.90 29.53
C THR A 97 35.38 26.64 28.57
N GLU A 98 35.94 27.73 28.06
CA GLU A 98 37.21 27.75 27.33
C GLU A 98 38.36 27.28 28.23
N GLU A 99 39.12 26.29 27.78
CA GLU A 99 40.57 26.25 28.02
C GLU A 99 41.31 25.79 26.75
N GLY A 100 42.35 26.55 26.40
CA GLY A 100 43.10 26.42 25.17
C GLY A 100 44.08 25.25 25.13
N GLY A 101 44.38 24.80 23.91
CA GLY A 101 45.41 23.81 23.64
C GLY A 101 45.67 23.65 22.14
N SER A 102 46.65 24.40 21.63
CA SER A 102 47.29 24.21 20.33
C SER A 102 47.97 22.85 20.24
N THR A 103 47.80 22.11 19.13
CA THR A 103 48.89 21.42 18.40
C THR A 103 48.43 20.68 17.13
N THR A 104 49.03 21.11 16.02
CA THR A 104 49.55 20.35 14.85
C THR A 104 48.69 19.36 14.06
N ASP A 105 48.65 19.65 12.76
CA ASP A 105 48.30 18.82 11.62
C ASP A 105 48.82 17.37 11.68
N ASN A 106 47.93 16.43 11.36
CA ASN A 106 48.33 15.20 10.67
C ASN A 106 47.17 14.69 9.80
N GLN A 107 47.30 14.92 8.49
CA GLN A 107 46.49 14.28 7.47
C GLN A 107 46.85 12.79 7.41
N ASN A 108 45.92 11.93 7.79
CA ASN A 108 45.91 10.54 7.34
C ASN A 108 44.47 10.14 7.01
N GLY A 109 44.19 10.05 5.72
CA GLY A 109 42.87 9.78 5.16
C GLY A 109 42.44 8.34 5.40
N THR A 110 41.87 8.07 6.58
CA THR A 110 40.90 7.00 6.75
C THR A 110 39.53 7.58 6.42
N ASN A 111 38.92 7.14 5.32
CA ASN A 111 37.51 7.37 5.02
C ASN A 111 36.66 6.69 6.10
N THR A 112 36.55 7.32 7.26
CA THR A 112 35.52 7.02 8.24
C THR A 112 34.18 7.34 7.58
N PRO A 113 33.21 6.41 7.57
CA PRO A 113 31.90 6.70 6.99
C PRO A 113 31.31 7.88 7.76
N LYS A 114 31.03 8.97 7.03
CA LYS A 114 30.30 10.14 7.52
C LYS A 114 29.07 9.64 8.27
N LYS A 115 28.97 9.92 9.57
CA LYS A 115 27.84 9.52 10.42
C LYS A 115 26.61 10.32 9.97
N SER A 116 25.79 9.75 9.07
CA SER A 116 24.56 10.39 8.62
C SER A 116 23.60 10.48 9.80
N THR A 117 23.33 11.70 10.24
CA THR A 117 22.49 12.03 11.40
C THR A 117 21.17 12.65 10.97
N GLY A 118 20.89 12.70 9.66
CA GLY A 118 19.60 13.09 9.13
C GLY A 118 18.48 12.12 9.50
N LYS A 119 17.25 12.62 9.61
CA LYS A 119 16.04 11.81 9.82
C LYS A 119 15.11 11.97 8.64
N CYS A 120 14.32 10.94 8.36
CA CYS A 120 13.25 10.94 7.40
C CYS A 120 11.92 10.73 8.12
N ALA A 121 10.90 11.49 7.76
CA ALA A 121 9.57 11.33 8.33
C ALA A 121 8.56 11.00 7.24
N ILE A 122 7.61 10.11 7.56
CA ILE A 122 6.44 9.80 6.74
C ILE A 122 5.18 10.12 7.55
N ARG A 123 4.29 10.93 6.96
CA ARG A 123 3.03 11.37 7.58
C ARG A 123 1.85 11.09 6.66
N VAL A 124 0.77 10.54 7.19
CA VAL A 124 -0.54 10.49 6.51
C VAL A 124 -1.40 11.62 7.06
N LEU A 125 -1.89 12.47 6.18
CA LEU A 125 -2.63 13.68 6.52
C LEU A 125 -4.01 13.68 5.86
N ASP A 126 -4.99 14.27 6.52
CA ASP A 126 -6.26 14.64 5.90
C ASP A 126 -6.12 16.00 5.18
N ALA A 127 -6.32 16.04 3.86
CA ALA A 127 -6.21 17.25 3.04
C ALA A 127 -7.20 18.37 3.41
N THR A 128 -8.32 18.04 4.06
CA THR A 128 -9.36 19.01 4.41
C THR A 128 -9.21 19.60 5.79
N LYS A 129 -8.88 18.78 6.80
CA LYS A 129 -8.70 19.24 8.18
C LYS A 129 -7.24 19.56 8.54
N GLY A 130 -6.27 18.99 7.82
CA GLY A 130 -4.85 19.08 8.14
C GLY A 130 -4.40 18.17 9.29
N SER A 131 -5.27 17.26 9.74
CA SER A 131 -4.95 16.37 10.85
C SER A 131 -4.00 15.25 10.45
N VAL A 132 -3.02 14.97 11.31
CA VAL A 132 -2.07 13.86 11.17
C VAL A 132 -2.73 12.58 11.68
N ILE A 133 -2.85 11.57 10.81
CA ILE A 133 -3.43 10.26 11.12
C ILE A 133 -2.36 9.24 11.45
N TYR A 134 -1.21 9.31 10.77
CA TYR A 134 -0.08 8.44 10.98
C TYR A 134 1.21 9.24 10.85
N HIS A 135 2.18 8.95 11.71
CA HIS A 135 3.50 9.58 11.71
C HIS A 135 4.56 8.56 12.12
N ARG A 136 5.64 8.46 11.33
CA ARG A 136 6.84 7.73 11.68
C ARG A 136 8.08 8.50 11.26
N GLU A 137 9.13 8.34 12.05
CA GLU A 137 10.47 8.83 11.76
C GLU A 137 11.42 7.64 11.66
N VAL A 138 12.30 7.68 10.66
CA VAL A 138 13.37 6.70 10.43
C VAL A 138 14.68 7.42 10.21
N ALA A 139 15.80 6.78 10.55
CA ALA A 139 17.12 7.32 10.26
C ALA A 139 17.32 7.45 8.74
N SER A 140 17.89 8.56 8.30
CA SER A 140 18.32 8.73 6.91
C SER A 140 19.67 8.06 6.73
N TYR A 141 19.80 7.29 5.65
CA TYR A 141 21.05 6.68 5.25
C TYR A 141 21.75 7.57 4.21
N ASP A 142 23.02 7.92 4.47
CA ASP A 142 23.85 8.75 3.58
C ASP A 142 23.24 10.14 3.30
N ASP A 143 22.49 10.69 4.27
CA ASP A 143 21.69 11.91 4.15
C ASP A 143 20.68 11.89 2.99
N VAL A 144 20.38 10.72 2.40
CA VAL A 144 19.37 10.55 1.36
C VAL A 144 18.10 9.94 1.95
N CYS A 145 16.96 10.48 1.54
CA CYS A 145 15.64 10.01 1.95
C CYS A 145 14.96 9.25 0.81
N ASP A 146 15.41 8.01 0.56
CA ASP A 146 14.87 7.14 -0.50
C ASP A 146 13.61 6.38 -0.01
N LEU A 147 12.57 7.15 0.33
CA LEU A 147 11.28 6.66 0.78
C LEU A 147 10.29 6.58 -0.38
N HIS A 148 9.67 5.41 -0.52
CA HIS A 148 8.57 5.16 -1.45
C HIS A 148 7.33 4.76 -0.66
N ALA A 149 6.17 5.31 -1.01
CA ALA A 149 4.93 5.02 -0.32
C ALA A 149 3.76 4.90 -1.30
N SER A 150 2.81 4.03 -0.96
CA SER A 150 1.56 3.83 -1.69
C SER A 150 0.43 3.66 -0.69
N LEU A 151 -0.60 4.50 -0.80
CA LEU A 151 -1.79 4.47 0.04
C LEU A 151 -3.00 4.06 -0.82
N THR A 152 -3.68 2.97 -0.46
CA THR A 152 -4.88 2.52 -1.19
C THR A 152 -5.93 2.01 -0.20
N GLU A 153 -7.19 2.39 -0.41
CA GLU A 153 -8.28 2.12 0.53
C GLU A 153 -7.94 2.58 1.95
N ASN A 154 -7.70 1.62 2.85
CA ASN A 154 -7.40 1.80 4.25
C ASN A 154 -5.98 1.33 4.63
N TRP A 155 -5.10 1.06 3.66
CA TRP A 155 -3.77 0.55 3.94
C TRP A 155 -2.67 1.30 3.21
N LEU A 156 -1.59 1.54 3.94
CA LEU A 156 -0.37 2.17 3.48
C LEU A 156 0.71 1.10 3.41
N VAL A 157 1.48 1.09 2.32
CA VAL A 157 2.74 0.37 2.25
C VAL A 157 3.83 1.37 1.92
N TRP A 158 4.91 1.34 2.68
CA TRP A 158 6.07 2.18 2.41
C TRP A 158 7.35 1.38 2.56
N HIS A 159 8.36 1.79 1.82
CA HIS A 159 9.65 1.10 1.72
C HIS A 159 10.77 2.08 1.96
N TYR A 160 11.77 1.64 2.73
CA TYR A 160 12.94 2.42 3.09
C TYR A 160 14.17 1.53 3.25
N TYR A 161 15.34 2.17 3.29
CA TYR A 161 16.58 1.50 3.66
C TYR A 161 16.90 1.75 5.13
N GLU A 162 17.15 0.68 5.87
CA GLU A 162 17.62 0.76 7.24
C GLU A 162 19.14 0.62 7.26
N GLY A 163 19.81 1.67 7.75
CA GLY A 163 21.24 1.66 8.03
C GLY A 163 21.56 0.91 9.33
N ALA A 164 22.83 0.63 9.57
CA ALA A 164 23.26 0.15 10.88
C ALA A 164 23.46 1.36 11.79
N GLU A 165 22.60 1.55 12.77
CA GLU A 165 22.84 2.51 13.85
C GLU A 165 23.82 1.89 14.85
N ASP A 166 24.93 2.58 15.13
CA ASP A 166 25.92 2.28 16.18
C ASP A 166 26.36 0.80 16.30
N GLY A 167 26.38 0.06 15.19
CA GLY A 167 26.78 -1.36 15.15
C GLY A 167 25.73 -2.35 15.67
N LEU A 168 24.56 -1.87 16.10
CA LEU A 168 23.42 -2.66 16.53
C LEU A 168 22.30 -2.54 15.50
N GLY A 169 22.20 -3.53 14.62
CA GLY A 169 21.13 -3.58 13.61
C GLY A 169 21.60 -4.22 12.30
N SER A 170 20.69 -4.92 11.62
CA SER A 170 20.94 -5.49 10.30
C SER A 170 20.65 -4.45 9.22
N LYS A 171 21.67 -4.08 8.44
CA LYS A 171 21.48 -3.26 7.24
C LYS A 171 20.56 -3.98 6.27
N GLY A 172 19.59 -3.28 5.69
CA GLY A 172 18.71 -3.91 4.71
C GLY A 172 17.56 -3.04 4.27
N TRP A 173 16.88 -3.48 3.23
CA TRP A 173 15.64 -2.86 2.79
C TRP A 173 14.49 -3.36 3.66
N ARG A 174 13.61 -2.45 4.03
CA ARG A 174 12.44 -2.70 4.86
C ARG A 174 11.21 -2.25 4.09
N VAL A 175 10.14 -3.03 4.20
CA VAL A 175 8.80 -2.65 3.77
C VAL A 175 7.89 -2.69 4.99
N VAL A 176 7.17 -1.60 5.23
CA VAL A 176 6.25 -1.47 6.34
C VAL A 176 4.84 -1.41 5.78
N SER A 177 3.95 -2.24 6.32
CA SER A 177 2.53 -2.19 6.00
C SER A 177 1.74 -1.71 7.19
N VAL A 178 0.82 -0.80 6.92
CA VAL A 178 -0.04 -0.17 7.92
C VAL A 178 -1.48 -0.32 7.46
N GLU A 179 -2.38 -0.74 8.34
CA GLU A 179 -3.83 -0.75 8.13
C GLU A 179 -4.53 0.18 9.11
N PHE A 180 -5.50 0.94 8.61
CA PHE A 180 -6.34 1.83 9.38
C PHE A 180 -7.76 1.25 9.49
N TYR A 181 -8.28 1.16 10.70
CA TYR A 181 -9.65 0.72 11.01
C TYR A 181 -10.40 1.76 11.84
N GLU A 182 -11.72 1.81 11.69
CA GLU A 182 -12.58 2.70 12.44
C GLU A 182 -12.67 2.32 13.93
N GLY A 183 -12.74 3.32 14.80
CA GLY A 183 -12.99 3.12 16.23
C GLY A 183 -11.82 2.47 16.98
N GLY A 184 -12.10 2.09 18.22
CA GLY A 184 -11.14 1.49 19.14
C GLY A 184 -11.13 -0.04 19.13
N GLY A 185 -11.99 -0.70 18.34
CA GLY A 185 -12.11 -2.15 18.37
C GLY A 185 -12.96 -2.78 17.27
N VAL A 186 -13.33 -4.03 17.51
CA VAL A 186 -14.19 -4.82 16.61
C VAL A 186 -15.65 -4.37 16.69
N ASP A 187 -16.38 -4.52 15.60
CA ASP A 187 -17.80 -4.19 15.43
C ASP A 187 -18.17 -2.71 15.70
N GLU A 188 -17.17 -1.82 15.71
CA GLU A 188 -17.38 -0.38 15.86
C GLU A 188 -17.36 0.33 14.51
N LYS A 189 -18.51 0.88 14.11
CA LYS A 189 -18.67 1.59 12.82
C LYS A 189 -18.87 3.08 13.06
N THR A 190 -17.86 3.88 12.74
CA THR A 190 -17.89 5.34 12.81
C THR A 190 -18.29 6.00 11.49
N ARG A 191 -18.42 5.22 10.39
CA ARG A 191 -18.81 5.69 9.04
C ARG A 191 -17.85 6.75 8.49
N SER A 192 -16.55 6.46 8.55
CA SER A 192 -15.46 7.35 8.13
C SER A 192 -15.60 7.85 6.68
N SER A 193 -16.21 7.07 5.79
CA SER A 193 -16.48 7.46 4.39
C SER A 193 -17.49 8.58 4.23
N ASP A 194 -18.52 8.60 5.08
CA ASP A 194 -19.66 9.52 4.98
C ASP A 194 -19.54 10.68 5.98
N MET A 195 -18.56 10.58 6.87
CA MET A 195 -18.35 11.55 7.93
C MET A 195 -17.77 12.87 7.38
N SER A 196 -18.29 13.98 7.94
CA SER A 196 -17.72 15.30 7.70
C SER A 196 -16.24 15.33 8.07
N ALA A 197 -15.43 15.87 7.16
CA ALA A 197 -14.00 16.12 7.33
C ALA A 197 -13.65 16.78 8.67
N TYR A 198 -14.53 17.66 9.15
CA TYR A 198 -14.29 18.49 10.33
C TYR A 198 -14.68 17.83 11.65
N SER A 199 -15.33 16.66 11.61
CA SER A 199 -15.67 15.92 12.82
C SER A 199 -14.39 15.53 13.59
N ASN A 200 -14.45 15.48 14.92
CA ASN A 200 -13.34 14.97 15.73
C ASN A 200 -13.29 13.44 15.77
N ALA A 201 -14.41 12.78 15.46
CA ALA A 201 -14.46 11.32 15.36
C ALA A 201 -13.65 10.76 14.18
N THR A 202 -13.16 11.61 13.26
CA THR A 202 -12.24 11.18 12.18
C THR A 202 -10.88 10.70 12.68
N LEU A 203 -10.53 11.02 13.93
CA LEU A 203 -9.28 10.61 14.59
C LEU A 203 -9.43 9.35 15.44
N ASP A 204 -10.67 8.87 15.61
CA ASP A 204 -10.94 7.65 16.37
C ASP A 204 -10.76 6.44 15.44
N LEU A 205 -9.52 5.93 15.42
CA LEU A 205 -9.11 4.86 14.54
C LEU A 205 -8.07 3.96 15.20
N THR A 206 -8.09 2.68 14.83
CA THR A 206 -7.11 1.68 15.23
C THR A 206 -6.11 1.46 14.10
N VAL A 207 -4.82 1.49 14.44
CA VAL A 207 -3.71 1.28 13.49
C VAL A 207 -3.04 -0.06 13.78
N TYR A 208 -2.97 -0.92 12.76
CA TYR A 208 -2.08 -2.08 12.77
C TYR A 208 -0.89 -1.79 11.88
N GLU A 209 0.31 -2.00 12.40
CA GLU A 209 1.56 -1.74 11.69
C GLU A 209 2.49 -2.92 11.88
N GLU A 210 3.13 -3.33 10.81
CA GLU A 210 4.15 -4.36 10.86
C GLU A 210 5.23 -4.11 9.81
N SER A 211 6.46 -4.48 10.14
CA SER A 211 7.63 -4.32 9.28
C SER A 211 8.12 -5.67 8.73
N PHE A 212 8.62 -5.67 7.51
CA PHE A 212 9.20 -6.83 6.85
C PHE A 212 10.54 -6.46 6.20
N VAL A 213 11.47 -7.39 6.21
CA VAL A 213 12.73 -7.34 5.46
C VAL A 213 12.41 -7.64 4.00
N PHE A 214 12.78 -6.72 3.12
CA PHE A 214 12.62 -6.85 1.69
C PHE A 214 14.00 -7.10 1.05
N PRO A 215 14.13 -8.04 0.09
CA PRO A 215 15.44 -8.46 -0.42
C PRO A 215 16.13 -7.41 -1.30
N HIS A 216 15.37 -6.55 -1.98
CA HIS A 216 15.89 -5.62 -2.99
C HIS A 216 15.47 -4.18 -2.70
N GLY A 217 16.23 -3.20 -3.18
CA GLY A 217 15.73 -1.82 -3.23
C GLY A 217 14.62 -1.70 -4.28
N ILE A 218 13.72 -0.74 -4.13
CA ILE A 218 12.70 -0.44 -5.14
C ILE A 218 12.94 0.91 -5.78
N THR A 219 12.37 1.11 -6.97
CA THR A 219 12.36 2.39 -7.68
C THR A 219 10.94 2.95 -7.84
N ALA A 220 9.93 2.08 -7.87
CA ALA A 220 8.52 2.45 -7.92
C ALA A 220 7.67 1.35 -7.30
N MET A 221 6.48 1.73 -6.82
CA MET A 221 5.47 0.78 -6.34
C MET A 221 4.07 1.28 -6.68
N ALA A 222 3.16 0.35 -6.94
CA ALA A 222 1.74 0.65 -7.14
C ALA A 222 0.87 -0.58 -6.82
N PRO A 223 -0.34 -0.39 -6.28
CA PRO A 223 -1.28 -1.47 -6.04
C PRO A 223 -2.08 -1.76 -7.32
N THR A 224 -2.50 -3.00 -7.53
CA THR A 224 -3.39 -3.34 -8.65
C THR A 224 -4.78 -2.70 -8.48
N MET A 225 -5.39 -2.32 -9.61
CA MET A 225 -6.73 -1.71 -9.64
C MET A 225 -7.65 -2.45 -10.60
N THR A 226 -8.86 -2.77 -10.15
CA THR A 226 -9.93 -3.42 -10.94
C THR A 226 -11.20 -2.59 -10.92
N LYS A 227 -12.18 -2.97 -11.75
CA LYS A 227 -13.34 -2.15 -12.08
C LYS A 227 -14.26 -1.93 -10.87
N PHE A 228 -14.42 -2.93 -10.02
CA PHE A 228 -15.28 -2.93 -8.84
C PHE A 228 -14.52 -3.10 -7.52
N GLY A 229 -13.21 -3.37 -7.57
CA GLY A 229 -12.39 -3.56 -6.38
C GLY A 229 -12.76 -4.81 -5.58
N ILE A 230 -13.32 -5.83 -6.25
CA ILE A 230 -13.73 -7.10 -5.65
C ILE A 230 -12.54 -8.06 -5.57
N THR A 231 -11.71 -8.13 -6.62
CA THR A 231 -10.51 -8.98 -6.58
C THR A 231 -9.55 -8.48 -5.51
N SER A 232 -8.77 -9.40 -4.91
CA SER A 232 -7.71 -9.02 -3.97
C SER A 232 -6.71 -8.08 -4.63
N LYS A 233 -6.21 -7.08 -3.90
CA LYS A 233 -5.17 -6.19 -4.42
C LYS A 233 -3.79 -6.78 -4.19
N ASP A 234 -2.99 -6.83 -5.25
CA ASP A 234 -1.56 -7.08 -5.17
C ASP A 234 -0.81 -5.75 -5.10
N MET A 235 0.33 -5.73 -4.41
CA MET A 235 1.30 -4.64 -4.48
C MET A 235 2.38 -5.01 -5.49
N ILE A 236 2.58 -4.15 -6.48
CA ILE A 236 3.61 -4.32 -7.51
C ILE A 236 4.81 -3.47 -7.10
N PHE A 237 5.98 -4.09 -7.06
CA PHE A 237 7.25 -3.41 -6.83
C PHE A 237 8.11 -3.50 -8.09
N ALA A 238 8.61 -2.35 -8.54
CA ALA A 238 9.75 -2.30 -9.46
C ALA A 238 11.03 -2.30 -8.63
N THR A 239 11.80 -3.37 -8.72
CA THR A 239 13.02 -3.57 -7.95
C THR A 239 14.24 -3.00 -8.69
N LYS A 240 15.27 -2.58 -7.95
CA LYS A 240 16.55 -2.08 -8.50
C LYS A 240 17.32 -3.13 -9.32
N ASN A 241 16.90 -4.39 -9.28
CA ASN A 241 17.43 -5.48 -10.13
C ASN A 241 16.69 -5.60 -11.49
N ASN A 242 15.98 -4.56 -11.92
CA ASN A 242 15.27 -4.46 -13.21
C ASN A 242 14.14 -5.49 -13.39
N LYS A 243 13.45 -5.85 -12.31
CA LYS A 243 12.31 -6.77 -12.32
C LYS A 243 11.06 -6.08 -11.78
N LEU A 244 9.90 -6.50 -12.27
CA LEU A 244 8.62 -6.19 -11.64
C LEU A 244 8.10 -7.42 -10.92
N GLN A 245 7.80 -7.28 -9.63
CA GLN A 245 7.30 -8.36 -8.77
C GLN A 245 5.91 -8.01 -8.23
N SER A 246 4.99 -8.99 -8.26
CA SER A 246 3.63 -8.86 -7.72
C SER A 246 3.50 -9.62 -6.39
N PHE A 247 3.15 -8.90 -5.32
CA PHE A 247 2.94 -9.50 -4.00
C PHE A 247 1.48 -9.37 -3.57
N PRO A 248 0.80 -10.49 -3.30
CA PRO A 248 -0.53 -10.46 -2.73
C PRO A 248 -0.57 -9.78 -1.37
N ARG A 249 -1.67 -9.07 -1.09
CA ARG A 249 -1.94 -8.40 0.20
C ARG A 249 -1.60 -9.29 1.41
N ARG A 250 -1.87 -10.59 1.33
CA ARG A 250 -1.64 -11.60 2.38
C ARG A 250 -0.20 -11.64 2.90
N TYR A 251 0.80 -11.38 2.05
CA TYR A 251 2.21 -11.36 2.47
C TYR A 251 2.58 -10.11 3.25
N LEU A 252 1.86 -9.01 3.01
CA LEU A 252 2.12 -7.72 3.65
C LEU A 252 1.11 -7.43 4.76
N ASP A 253 0.24 -8.38 5.16
CA ASP A 253 -0.81 -8.13 6.18
C ASP A 253 -0.16 -7.91 7.55
N PRO A 254 -0.34 -6.75 8.22
CA PRO A 254 0.28 -6.49 9.51
C PRO A 254 -0.36 -7.27 10.66
N ARG A 255 -1.52 -7.90 10.44
CA ARG A 255 -2.19 -8.72 11.47
C ARG A 255 -1.70 -10.16 11.47
N ARG A 256 -0.62 -10.47 10.74
CA ARG A 256 -0.01 -11.81 10.72
C ARG A 256 0.54 -12.15 12.12
N PRO A 257 0.11 -13.26 12.76
CA PRO A 257 0.56 -13.60 14.10
C PRO A 257 2.01 -14.10 14.10
N HIS A 258 2.82 -13.69 15.08
CA HIS A 258 4.18 -14.24 15.29
C HIS A 258 4.20 -15.71 15.74
N ARG A 259 3.08 -16.16 16.32
CA ARG A 259 2.86 -17.56 16.69
C ARG A 259 2.21 -18.34 15.56
N LYS A 260 2.11 -19.67 15.74
CA LYS A 260 1.29 -20.49 14.86
C LYS A 260 -0.15 -19.93 14.83
N PRO A 261 -0.75 -19.73 13.64
CA PRO A 261 -2.11 -19.21 13.51
C PRO A 261 -3.15 -20.09 14.22
N THR A 262 -4.15 -19.47 14.83
CA THR A 262 -5.35 -20.18 15.33
C THR A 262 -6.27 -20.58 14.18
N SER A 263 -7.27 -21.42 14.47
CA SER A 263 -8.29 -21.77 13.47
C SER A 263 -9.03 -20.54 12.94
N GLU A 264 -9.33 -19.56 13.80
CA GLU A 264 -10.01 -18.31 13.42
C GLU A 264 -9.12 -17.45 12.49
N GLU A 265 -7.84 -17.28 12.84
CA GLU A 265 -6.88 -16.56 12.02
C GLU A 265 -6.64 -17.26 10.66
N MET A 266 -6.67 -18.60 10.64
CA MET A 266 -6.56 -19.38 9.40
C MET A 266 -7.80 -19.24 8.51
N GLU A 267 -9.00 -19.14 9.11
CA GLU A 267 -10.26 -18.90 8.38
C GLU A 267 -10.26 -17.52 7.70
N GLU A 268 -9.66 -16.51 8.34
CA GLU A 268 -9.39 -15.19 7.71
C GLU A 268 -8.35 -15.24 6.58
N GLY A 269 -7.66 -16.37 6.42
CA GLY A 269 -6.54 -16.50 5.52
C GLY A 269 -5.28 -15.82 6.02
N LEU A 270 -5.08 -15.60 7.32
CA LEU A 270 -3.79 -15.16 7.83
C LEU A 270 -2.75 -16.27 7.72
N ILE A 271 -1.49 -15.88 7.58
CA ILE A 271 -0.34 -16.77 7.67
C ILE A 271 0.54 -16.31 8.82
N GLN A 272 1.33 -17.22 9.36
CA GLN A 272 2.32 -16.87 10.37
C GLN A 272 3.21 -15.73 9.85
N TYR A 273 3.54 -14.79 10.72
CA TYR A 273 4.50 -13.74 10.42
C TYR A 273 5.87 -14.36 10.14
N ASP A 274 6.41 -13.97 9.00
CA ASP A 274 7.78 -14.24 8.59
C ASP A 274 8.36 -12.88 8.26
N PRO A 275 9.41 -12.44 8.98
CA PRO A 275 10.01 -11.13 8.75
C PRO A 275 10.57 -10.99 7.34
N VAL A 276 10.93 -12.07 6.65
CA VAL A 276 11.52 -11.98 5.31
C VAL A 276 10.44 -12.14 4.25
N VAL A 277 10.29 -11.14 3.39
CA VAL A 277 9.45 -11.27 2.19
C VAL A 277 10.16 -12.19 1.19
N PRO A 278 9.53 -13.30 0.74
CA PRO A 278 10.20 -14.27 -0.11
C PRO A 278 10.45 -13.71 -1.52
N ASP A 279 11.69 -13.84 -2.00
CA ASP A 279 12.05 -13.55 -3.39
C ASP A 279 11.71 -14.76 -4.29
N ASP A 280 10.43 -14.90 -4.64
CA ASP A 280 9.94 -15.99 -5.50
C ASP A 280 9.98 -15.56 -6.99
N PRO A 281 10.78 -16.23 -7.85
CA PRO A 281 10.81 -15.95 -9.28
C PRO A 281 9.43 -16.08 -9.96
N LYS A 282 8.51 -16.90 -9.44
CA LYS A 282 7.15 -17.07 -9.99
C LYS A 282 6.30 -15.81 -9.84
N ARG A 283 6.67 -14.88 -8.96
CA ARG A 283 5.99 -13.61 -8.74
C ARG A 283 6.51 -12.49 -9.63
N VAL A 284 7.58 -12.75 -10.39
CA VAL A 284 8.14 -11.78 -11.34
C VAL A 284 7.23 -11.71 -12.56
N ILE A 285 6.44 -10.64 -12.68
CA ILE A 285 5.53 -10.44 -13.81
C ILE A 285 6.30 -10.11 -15.10
N SER A 286 7.49 -9.51 -14.97
CA SER A 286 8.44 -9.28 -16.06
C SER A 286 9.39 -10.47 -16.26
N HIS A 287 8.87 -11.70 -16.19
CA HIS A 287 9.68 -12.94 -16.19
C HIS A 287 10.63 -13.06 -17.38
N TYR A 288 10.25 -12.57 -18.56
CA TYR A 288 11.06 -12.64 -19.79
C TYR A 288 11.90 -11.38 -20.04
N TYR A 289 11.47 -10.22 -19.52
CA TYR A 289 12.07 -8.93 -19.85
C TYR A 289 12.65 -8.29 -18.59
N GLN A 290 13.91 -7.85 -18.68
CA GLN A 290 14.47 -6.93 -17.71
C GLN A 290 14.03 -5.51 -18.08
N ILE A 291 13.51 -4.75 -17.11
CA ILE A 291 12.94 -3.42 -17.33
C ILE A 291 13.81 -2.44 -16.55
N ALA A 292 14.73 -1.78 -17.24
CA ALA A 292 15.68 -0.89 -16.60
C ALA A 292 15.10 0.50 -16.35
N GLY A 293 15.42 1.07 -15.19
CA GLY A 293 15.12 2.47 -14.89
C GLY A 293 13.63 2.78 -14.74
N THR A 294 12.80 1.84 -14.28
CA THR A 294 11.38 2.09 -14.00
C THR A 294 11.22 3.20 -12.94
N GLN A 295 10.56 4.29 -13.29
CA GLN A 295 10.30 5.41 -12.37
C GLN A 295 8.85 5.45 -11.90
N HIS A 296 7.94 4.91 -12.71
CA HIS A 296 6.51 4.96 -12.48
C HIS A 296 5.84 3.64 -12.86
N ILE A 297 4.85 3.24 -12.07
CA ILE A 297 3.94 2.14 -12.38
C ILE A 297 2.53 2.72 -12.35
N LEU A 298 1.79 2.51 -13.43
CA LEU A 298 0.38 2.83 -13.55
C LEU A 298 -0.41 1.54 -13.65
N THR A 299 -1.48 1.45 -12.87
CA THR A 299 -2.40 0.33 -12.90
C THR A 299 -3.78 0.82 -13.30
N THR A 300 -4.39 0.18 -14.28
CA THR A 300 -5.75 0.51 -14.73
C THR A 300 -6.65 -0.72 -14.74
N PRO A 301 -7.95 -0.55 -14.43
CA PRO A 301 -8.91 -1.64 -14.52
C PRO A 301 -9.09 -2.06 -15.98
N SER A 302 -9.30 -3.35 -16.19
CA SER A 302 -9.80 -3.85 -17.47
C SER A 302 -11.33 -3.93 -17.46
N LEU A 303 -11.93 -4.46 -18.54
CA LEU A 303 -13.36 -4.77 -18.58
C LEU A 303 -13.74 -5.96 -17.68
N LEU A 304 -12.79 -6.85 -17.42
CA LEU A 304 -12.93 -8.03 -16.57
C LEU A 304 -12.47 -7.68 -15.15
N GLU A 305 -13.26 -8.08 -14.15
CA GLU A 305 -12.98 -7.76 -12.75
C GLU A 305 -11.77 -8.54 -12.22
N SER A 306 -11.46 -9.70 -12.81
CA SER A 306 -10.32 -10.52 -12.40
C SER A 306 -8.96 -10.03 -12.92
N THR A 307 -8.93 -8.99 -13.76
CA THR A 307 -7.71 -8.55 -14.46
C THR A 307 -7.45 -7.05 -14.33
N SER A 308 -6.19 -6.70 -14.06
CA SER A 308 -5.67 -5.34 -14.02
C SER A 308 -4.57 -5.18 -15.07
N LEU A 309 -4.53 -4.03 -15.73
CA LEU A 309 -3.47 -3.65 -16.65
C LEU A 309 -2.36 -2.94 -15.86
N VAL A 310 -1.13 -3.39 -16.02
CA VAL A 310 0.05 -2.84 -15.37
C VAL A 310 0.95 -2.26 -16.45
N PHE A 311 1.09 -0.95 -16.43
CA PHE A 311 1.99 -0.20 -17.30
C PHE A 311 3.12 0.41 -16.49
N SER A 312 4.34 -0.05 -16.70
CA SER A 312 5.54 0.54 -16.12
C SER A 312 6.30 1.31 -17.17
N TYR A 313 6.74 2.51 -16.81
CA TYR A 313 7.57 3.33 -17.66
C TYR A 313 8.70 4.00 -16.87
N GLY A 314 9.78 4.28 -17.58
CA GLY A 314 11.00 4.82 -17.02
C GLY A 314 11.73 5.72 -18.00
N SER A 315 13.02 5.92 -17.74
CA SER A 315 13.89 6.69 -18.64
C SER A 315 14.27 5.93 -19.91
N LEU A 316 14.18 4.60 -19.91
CA LEU A 316 14.63 3.74 -21.01
C LEU A 316 13.50 2.84 -21.54
N ASP A 317 12.93 1.99 -20.68
CA ASP A 317 12.02 0.93 -21.10
C ASP A 317 10.54 1.24 -20.80
N LEU A 318 9.67 0.76 -21.67
CA LEU A 318 8.22 0.73 -21.50
C LEU A 318 7.76 -0.72 -21.46
N PHE A 319 6.94 -1.08 -20.47
CA PHE A 319 6.42 -2.44 -20.33
C PHE A 319 4.95 -2.42 -19.92
N LEU A 320 4.15 -3.22 -20.63
CA LEU A 320 2.73 -3.38 -20.40
C LEU A 320 2.42 -4.87 -20.22
N THR A 321 1.72 -5.21 -19.14
CA THR A 321 1.23 -6.57 -18.91
C THR A 321 -0.16 -6.57 -18.27
N ARG A 322 -0.79 -7.75 -18.26
CA ARG A 322 -2.04 -8.02 -17.54
C ARG A 322 -1.73 -8.89 -16.34
N VAL A 323 -2.30 -8.56 -15.19
CA VAL A 323 -2.18 -9.35 -13.96
C VAL A 323 -3.55 -9.74 -13.44
N SER A 324 -3.64 -10.91 -12.83
CA SER A 324 -4.86 -11.43 -12.20
C SER A 324 -4.58 -11.82 -10.76
N PRO A 325 -4.71 -10.88 -9.80
CA PRO A 325 -4.35 -11.10 -8.40
C PRO A 325 -5.01 -12.32 -7.74
N SER A 326 -6.30 -12.54 -8.03
CA SER A 326 -7.08 -13.68 -7.50
C SER A 326 -7.27 -14.81 -8.52
N GLY A 327 -6.50 -14.80 -9.62
CA GLY A 327 -6.74 -15.65 -10.78
C GLY A 327 -7.95 -15.21 -11.62
N THR A 328 -8.13 -15.82 -12.79
CA THR A 328 -9.18 -15.44 -13.76
C THR A 328 -10.50 -16.15 -13.43
N PHE A 329 -11.33 -15.56 -12.55
CA PHE A 329 -12.61 -16.14 -12.14
C PHE A 329 -13.80 -15.79 -13.07
N ASP A 330 -13.64 -14.79 -13.94
CA ASP A 330 -14.65 -14.33 -14.90
C ASP A 330 -14.35 -14.80 -16.34
N VAL A 331 -13.36 -15.68 -16.51
CA VAL A 331 -12.99 -16.29 -17.79
C VAL A 331 -12.83 -17.79 -17.60
N LEU A 332 -13.33 -18.57 -18.57
CA LEU A 332 -13.12 -20.01 -18.59
C LEU A 332 -11.64 -20.32 -18.83
N SER A 333 -11.06 -21.19 -18.01
CA SER A 333 -9.64 -21.58 -18.17
C SER A 333 -9.35 -22.13 -19.58
N GLU A 334 -8.17 -21.79 -20.10
CA GLU A 334 -7.73 -22.29 -21.41
C GLU A 334 -7.56 -23.82 -21.43
N SER A 335 -7.22 -24.40 -20.27
CA SER A 335 -7.07 -25.85 -20.06
C SER A 335 -8.41 -26.59 -19.86
N PHE A 336 -9.56 -25.90 -19.97
CA PHE A 336 -10.85 -26.55 -19.77
C PHE A 336 -11.14 -27.57 -20.88
N ASN A 337 -11.41 -28.82 -20.50
CA ASN A 337 -11.67 -29.91 -21.44
C ASN A 337 -13.09 -29.83 -22.03
N LYS A 338 -13.24 -28.99 -23.05
CA LYS A 338 -14.50 -28.80 -23.78
C LYS A 338 -15.01 -30.10 -24.41
N ALA A 339 -14.11 -30.97 -24.89
CA ALA A 339 -14.47 -32.24 -25.49
C ALA A 339 -15.14 -33.18 -24.49
N GLN A 340 -14.58 -33.31 -23.28
CA GLN A 340 -15.19 -34.11 -22.21
C GLN A 340 -16.59 -33.62 -21.85
N LEU A 341 -16.79 -32.30 -21.76
CA LEU A 341 -18.12 -31.72 -21.49
C LEU A 341 -19.13 -32.09 -22.59
N VAL A 342 -18.74 -32.03 -23.86
CA VAL A 342 -19.64 -32.41 -24.96
C VAL A 342 -19.95 -33.90 -24.92
N VAL A 343 -18.94 -34.75 -24.69
CA VAL A 343 -19.11 -36.21 -24.62
C VAL A 343 -20.04 -36.61 -23.47
N THR A 344 -19.90 -36.00 -22.28
CA THR A 344 -20.79 -36.32 -21.14
C THR A 344 -22.22 -35.89 -21.40
N ILE A 345 -22.45 -34.72 -22.02
CA ILE A 345 -23.78 -34.27 -22.43
C ILE A 345 -24.39 -35.25 -23.42
N CYS A 346 -23.65 -35.66 -24.46
CA CYS A 346 -24.11 -36.64 -25.43
C CYS A 346 -24.41 -38.00 -24.77
N GLY A 347 -23.55 -38.46 -23.85
CA GLY A 347 -23.75 -39.70 -23.10
C GLY A 347 -25.01 -39.66 -22.22
N LEU A 348 -25.26 -38.56 -21.52
CA LEU A 348 -26.47 -38.36 -20.71
C LEU A 348 -27.72 -38.33 -21.58
N VAL A 349 -27.70 -37.62 -22.71
CA VAL A 349 -28.82 -37.60 -23.67
C VAL A 349 -29.09 -39.00 -24.20
N GLY A 350 -28.06 -39.74 -24.61
CA GLY A 350 -28.18 -41.14 -25.05
C GLY A 350 -28.78 -42.03 -23.95
N GLY A 351 -28.29 -41.88 -22.71
CA GLY A 351 -28.83 -42.59 -21.55
C GLY A 351 -30.31 -42.30 -21.31
N ILE A 352 -30.74 -41.04 -21.39
CA ILE A 352 -32.15 -40.65 -21.25
C ILE A 352 -33.00 -41.28 -22.35
N LEU A 353 -32.55 -41.26 -23.61
CA LEU A 353 -33.27 -41.85 -24.74
C LEU A 353 -33.47 -43.37 -24.58
N VAL A 354 -32.51 -44.07 -23.98
CA VAL A 354 -32.61 -45.51 -23.71
C VAL A 354 -33.48 -45.80 -22.49
N VAL A 355 -33.32 -45.05 -21.40
CA VAL A 355 -34.03 -45.30 -20.14
C VAL A 355 -35.52 -44.90 -20.22
N ARG A 356 -35.86 -43.84 -20.95
CA ARG A 356 -37.24 -43.33 -21.08
C ARG A 356 -38.26 -44.40 -21.53
N PRO A 357 -38.06 -45.16 -22.62
CA PRO A 357 -39.00 -46.22 -23.01
C PRO A 357 -39.02 -47.38 -22.01
N VAL A 358 -37.90 -47.72 -21.37
CA VAL A 358 -37.82 -48.79 -20.37
C VAL A 358 -38.67 -48.46 -19.15
N VAL A 359 -38.53 -47.23 -18.63
CA VAL A 359 -39.33 -46.75 -17.48
C VAL A 359 -40.80 -46.63 -17.86
N GLY A 360 -41.13 -46.13 -19.06
CA GLY A 360 -42.50 -46.07 -19.55
C GLY A 360 -43.17 -47.45 -19.55
N ARG A 361 -42.48 -48.47 -20.10
CA ARG A 361 -42.96 -49.87 -20.09
C ARG A 361 -43.13 -50.41 -18.67
N ARG A 362 -42.20 -50.13 -17.76
CA ARG A 362 -42.28 -50.60 -16.36
C ARG A 362 -43.44 -49.94 -15.60
N LYS A 363 -43.66 -48.63 -15.78
CA LYS A 363 -44.78 -47.91 -15.15
C LYS A 363 -46.13 -48.43 -15.62
N VAL A 364 -46.29 -48.65 -16.93
CA VAL A 364 -47.51 -49.27 -17.47
C VAL A 364 -47.69 -50.65 -16.86
N LYS A 365 -46.70 -51.54 -16.91
CA LYS A 365 -46.83 -52.87 -16.29
C LYS A 365 -47.23 -52.81 -14.81
N ALA A 366 -46.59 -51.97 -14.00
CA ALA A 366 -46.92 -51.84 -12.58
C ALA A 366 -48.37 -51.35 -12.34
N GLY A 367 -48.89 -50.46 -13.18
CA GLY A 367 -50.27 -49.97 -13.07
C GLY A 367 -51.36 -50.97 -13.47
N TRP A 368 -51.02 -52.05 -14.18
CA TRP A 368 -51.96 -53.12 -14.56
C TRP A 368 -51.96 -54.30 -13.57
N TYR A 369 -51.06 -54.30 -12.58
CA TYR A 369 -50.97 -55.33 -11.52
C TYR A 369 -51.41 -54.79 -10.13
N LEU A 370 -52.16 -53.69 -10.10
CA LEU A 370 -53.00 -53.22 -9.00
C LEU A 370 -54.45 -53.51 -9.38
#